data_AF-A0A2N2L9V9-F1
#
_entry.id   AF-A0A2N2L9V9-F1
#
_cell.length_a   1.000
_cell.length_b   1.000
_cell.length_c   1.000
_cell.angle_alpha   90.00
_cell.angle_beta   90.00
_cell.angle_gamma   90.00
#
_symmetry.space_group_name_H-M   'P 1'
#
loop_
_entity.id
_entity.type
_entity.pdbx_description
1 polymer ?
#
loop_
_entity_poly.entity_id
_entity_poly.type
_entity_poly.pdbx_seq_one_letter_code
_entity_poly.pdbx_strand_id
1 'polypeptide(L)'
;YEERQSGISIQEVAGGFQFRTRPQVAVWVKKLKGTRPGSLSPAALETLAIVAYRQPIVKAEIESVRGVDVSAPLKGLLEKKLIRIVGRKDVPGKPIIYGTTKKFLEVFNLKELTDLPTMRELTEITEQQGMLDLETVEENTGGQETIPQESSGEEISQEISEVIAEDDIDS
;
A
#
# COMPACT_ATOMS: atom_id res chain seq x y z
N TYR A 1 18.12 -33.70 -1.34
CA TYR A 1 16.89 -33.67 -0.52
C TYR A 1 15.63 -33.93 -1.37
N GLU A 2 15.55 -33.41 -2.61
CA GLU A 2 14.42 -33.67 -3.52
C GLU A 2 14.20 -35.15 -3.86
N GLU A 3 15.26 -35.93 -4.02
CA GLU A 3 15.19 -37.37 -4.29
C GLU A 3 14.64 -38.21 -3.13
N ARG A 4 14.60 -37.70 -1.90
CA ARG A 4 14.34 -38.52 -0.70
C ARG A 4 12.85 -38.67 -0.32
N GLN A 5 11.89 -38.18 -1.11
CA GLN A 5 10.46 -38.15 -0.76
C GLN A 5 10.18 -37.69 0.70
N SER A 6 11.08 -36.89 1.27
CA SER A 6 11.00 -36.44 2.66
C SER A 6 9.88 -35.40 2.80
N GLY A 7 9.26 -35.31 3.98
CA GLY A 7 8.26 -34.28 4.29
C GLY A 7 8.84 -32.87 4.47
N ILE A 8 10.17 -32.69 4.30
CA ILE A 8 10.90 -31.45 4.53
C ILE A 8 11.62 -31.03 3.24
N SER A 9 11.63 -29.73 2.95
CA SER A 9 12.36 -29.08 1.87
C SER A 9 13.22 -27.95 2.43
N ILE A 10 14.32 -27.63 1.75
CA ILE A 10 15.12 -26.44 2.04
C ILE A 10 14.61 -25.33 1.13
N GLN A 11 14.34 -24.15 1.69
CA GLN A 11 13.95 -22.97 0.93
C GLN A 11 14.80 -21.78 1.36
N GLU A 12 15.20 -20.98 0.39
CA GLU A 12 15.82 -19.68 0.62
C GLU A 12 14.74 -18.64 0.90
N VAL A 13 14.81 -17.96 2.04
CA VAL A 13 13.82 -17.01 2.54
C VAL A 13 14.54 -15.93 3.36
N ALA A 14 14.16 -14.67 3.16
CA ALA A 14 14.73 -13.50 3.87
C ALA A 14 16.29 -13.45 3.85
N GLY A 15 16.90 -13.86 2.72
CA GLY A 15 18.34 -13.93 2.53
C GLY A 15 19.06 -15.09 3.24
N GLY A 16 18.35 -16.15 3.64
CA GLY A 16 18.96 -17.33 4.26
C GLY A 16 18.22 -18.63 3.96
N PHE A 17 18.86 -19.78 4.21
CA PHE A 17 18.27 -21.09 3.99
C PHE A 17 17.55 -21.60 5.24
N GLN A 18 16.31 -22.05 5.09
CA GLN A 18 15.48 -22.60 6.16
C GLN A 18 14.90 -23.96 5.76
N PHE A 19 14.83 -24.89 6.71
CA PHE A 19 14.03 -26.11 6.56
C PHE A 19 12.55 -25.78 6.72
N ARG A 20 11.73 -26.14 5.73
CA ARG A 20 10.28 -25.98 5.74
C ARG A 20 9.59 -27.30 5.41
N THR A 21 8.36 -27.47 5.88
CA THR A 21 7.55 -28.66 5.58
C THR A 21 6.96 -28.56 4.17
N ARG A 22 6.95 -29.66 3.42
CA ARG A 22 6.37 -29.68 2.08
C ARG A 22 4.84 -29.48 2.14
N PRO A 23 4.22 -28.85 1.13
CA PRO A 23 2.77 -28.62 1.10
C PRO A 23 1.95 -29.91 1.28
N GLN A 24 2.47 -31.04 0.81
CA GLN A 24 1.86 -32.38 0.94
C GLN A 24 1.56 -32.78 2.38
N VAL A 25 2.38 -32.34 3.35
CA VAL A 25 2.19 -32.65 4.78
C VAL A 25 1.47 -31.54 5.55
N ALA A 26 1.07 -30.45 4.89
CA ALA A 26 0.50 -29.26 5.54
C ALA A 26 -0.76 -29.57 6.35
N VAL A 27 -1.60 -30.52 5.90
CA VAL A 27 -2.82 -30.94 6.62
C VAL A 27 -2.47 -31.51 8.00
N TRP A 28 -1.45 -32.35 8.07
CA TRP A 28 -0.99 -32.98 9.31
C TRP A 28 -0.34 -31.95 10.24
N VAL A 29 0.48 -31.05 9.69
CA VAL A 29 1.10 -29.95 10.45
C VAL A 29 0.05 -29.01 11.05
N LYS A 30 -1.01 -28.68 10.30
CA LYS A 30 -2.13 -27.88 10.79
C LYS A 30 -2.86 -28.55 11.95
N LYS A 31 -3.16 -29.85 11.83
CA LYS A 31 -3.79 -30.65 12.91
C LYS A 31 -2.92 -30.67 14.16
N LEU A 32 -1.60 -30.83 14.01
CA LEU A 32 -0.65 -30.86 15.12
C LEU A 32 -0.55 -29.53 15.87
N LYS A 33 -0.52 -28.40 15.15
CA LYS A 33 -0.37 -27.07 15.77
C LYS A 33 -1.63 -26.57 16.50
N GLY A 34 -2.81 -27.12 16.19
CA GLY A 34 -4.06 -26.85 16.93
C GLY A 34 -4.63 -25.43 16.88
N THR A 35 -3.85 -24.44 16.46
CA THR A 35 -4.25 -23.02 16.38
C THR A 35 -3.99 -22.45 14.99
N ARG A 36 -4.98 -21.75 14.43
CA ARG A 36 -4.79 -20.93 13.23
C ARG A 36 -4.08 -19.65 13.64
N PRO A 37 -2.98 -19.25 12.95
CA PRO A 37 -2.41 -17.93 13.16
C PRO A 37 -3.46 -16.85 12.83
N GLY A 38 -3.52 -15.79 13.62
CA GLY A 38 -4.46 -14.69 13.38
C GLY A 38 -4.19 -14.02 12.04
N SER A 39 -5.22 -13.91 11.20
CA SER A 39 -5.17 -13.24 9.91
C SER A 39 -5.00 -11.73 10.06
N LEU A 40 -4.56 -11.07 8.99
CA LEU A 40 -4.66 -9.62 8.86
C LEU A 40 -6.06 -9.25 8.36
N SER A 41 -6.60 -8.14 8.84
CA SER A 41 -7.81 -7.55 8.26
C SER A 41 -7.50 -7.00 6.85
N PRO A 42 -8.50 -6.82 5.98
CA PRO A 42 -8.32 -6.21 4.67
C PRO A 42 -7.58 -4.85 4.75
N ALA A 43 -8.02 -3.95 5.63
CA ALA A 43 -7.37 -2.66 5.84
C ALA A 43 -5.90 -2.78 6.28
N ALA A 44 -5.56 -3.77 7.11
CA ALA A 44 -4.17 -4.01 7.50
C ALA A 44 -3.32 -4.55 6.35
N LEU A 45 -3.91 -5.38 5.49
CA LEU A 45 -3.24 -5.93 4.30
C LEU A 45 -3.00 -4.85 3.25
N GLU A 46 -3.98 -3.97 3.01
CA GLU A 46 -3.84 -2.79 2.14
C GLU A 46 -2.74 -1.84 2.66
N THR A 47 -2.76 -1.51 3.96
CA THR A 47 -1.70 -0.69 4.58
C THR A 47 -0.33 -1.32 4.38
N LEU A 48 -0.24 -2.64 4.59
CA LEU A 48 1.00 -3.37 4.47
C LEU A 48 1.52 -3.38 3.02
N ALA A 49 0.63 -3.52 2.05
CA ALA A 49 0.98 -3.47 0.63
C ALA A 49 1.56 -2.10 0.27
N ILE A 50 0.91 -1.00 0.68
CA ILE A 50 1.43 0.36 0.43
C ILE A 50 2.83 0.53 1.04
N VAL A 51 3.04 0.09 2.28
CA VAL A 51 4.36 0.14 2.92
C VAL A 51 5.39 -0.72 2.17
N ALA A 52 5.03 -1.91 1.72
CA ALA A 52 5.95 -2.81 1.03
C ALA A 52 6.45 -2.25 -0.31
N TYR A 53 5.55 -1.65 -1.11
CA TYR A 53 5.88 -1.12 -2.44
C TYR A 53 6.44 0.30 -2.43
N ARG A 54 6.15 1.12 -1.42
CA ARG A 54 6.57 2.53 -1.37
C ARG A 54 7.53 2.89 -0.24
N GLN A 55 8.03 1.90 0.51
CA GLN A 55 9.05 2.19 1.53
C GLN A 55 10.31 2.82 0.93
N PRO A 56 10.99 3.72 1.66
CA PRO A 56 10.64 4.25 2.98
C PRO A 56 9.51 5.29 2.93
N ILE A 57 8.46 5.14 3.75
CA ILE A 57 7.23 5.96 3.70
C ILE A 57 6.78 6.48 5.08
N VAL A 58 6.17 7.66 5.16
CA VAL A 58 5.61 8.21 6.42
C VAL A 58 4.10 7.97 6.56
N LYS A 59 3.56 8.08 7.79
CA LYS A 59 2.13 7.89 8.07
C LYS A 59 1.24 8.72 7.13
N ALA A 60 1.53 10.01 6.96
CA ALA A 60 0.72 10.92 6.16
C ALA A 60 0.66 10.53 4.66
N GLU A 61 1.76 9.99 4.11
CA GLU A 61 1.80 9.52 2.72
C GLU A 61 0.96 8.24 2.53
N ILE A 62 0.87 7.40 3.57
CA ILE A 62 0.01 6.22 3.53
C ILE A 62 -1.47 6.65 3.59
N GLU A 63 -1.79 7.63 4.43
CA GLU A 63 -3.14 8.19 4.56
C GLU A 63 -3.59 8.88 3.29
N SER A 64 -2.71 9.60 2.58
CA SER A 64 -3.06 10.23 1.30
C SER A 64 -3.40 9.20 0.21
N VAL A 65 -2.76 8.03 0.22
CA VAL A 65 -3.07 6.94 -0.73
C VAL A 65 -4.36 6.22 -0.34
N ARG A 66 -4.61 6.01 0.96
CA ARG A 66 -5.78 5.28 1.47
C ARG A 66 -7.05 6.12 1.61
N GLY A 67 -6.91 7.43 1.74
CA GLY A 67 -8.02 8.35 2.03
C GLY A 67 -8.62 8.23 3.44
N VAL A 68 -8.07 7.40 4.33
CA VAL A 68 -8.59 7.13 5.68
C VAL A 68 -7.47 7.00 6.72
N ASP A 69 -7.79 7.16 8.01
CA ASP A 69 -6.81 6.99 9.10
C ASP A 69 -6.24 5.57 9.12
N VAL A 70 -4.92 5.49 9.31
CA VAL A 70 -4.16 4.24 9.30
C VAL A 70 -3.50 3.93 10.64
N SER A 71 -3.87 4.64 11.71
CA SER A 71 -3.24 4.51 13.04
C SER A 71 -3.38 3.10 13.60
N ALA A 72 -4.60 2.55 13.56
CA ALA A 72 -4.88 1.19 14.07
C ALA A 72 -4.19 0.09 13.23
N PRO A 73 -4.30 0.09 11.89
CA PRO A 73 -3.53 -0.83 11.05
C PRO A 73 -2.02 -0.77 11.27
N LEU A 74 -1.42 0.43 11.31
CA LEU A 74 0.01 0.59 11.54
C LEU A 74 0.44 0.01 12.89
N LYS A 75 -0.32 0.28 13.96
CA LYS A 75 -0.06 -0.28 15.29
C LYS A 75 -0.09 -1.81 15.26
N GLY A 76 -1.12 -2.41 14.66
CA GLY A 76 -1.23 -3.87 14.54
C GLY A 76 -0.11 -4.50 13.72
N LEU A 77 0.35 -3.84 12.65
CA LEU A 77 1.47 -4.31 11.82
C LEU A 77 2.81 -4.23 12.56
N LEU A 78 3.02 -3.19 13.38
CA LEU A 78 4.20 -3.05 14.25
C LEU A 78 4.21 -4.14 15.33
N GLU A 79 3.09 -4.39 16.00
CA GLU A 79 2.96 -5.43 17.02
C GLU A 79 3.25 -6.83 16.46
N LYS A 80 2.77 -7.11 15.24
CA LYS A 80 3.07 -8.34 14.50
C LYS A 80 4.48 -8.38 13.90
N LYS A 81 5.27 -7.31 14.06
CA LYS A 81 6.64 -7.14 13.53
C LYS A 81 6.73 -7.25 12.01
N LEU A 82 5.64 -7.02 11.28
CA LEU A 82 5.64 -7.04 9.81
C LEU A 82 6.25 -5.76 9.24
N ILE A 83 6.10 -4.65 9.95
CA ILE A 83 6.75 -3.37 9.66
C ILE A 83 7.61 -2.94 10.86
N ARG A 84 8.53 -2.01 10.61
CA ARG A 84 9.40 -1.39 11.61
C ARG A 84 9.54 0.10 11.34
N ILE A 85 10.05 0.81 12.35
CA ILE A 85 10.52 2.17 12.20
C ILE A 85 11.92 2.13 11.57
N VAL A 86 12.09 2.82 10.44
CA VAL A 86 13.37 2.96 9.75
C VAL A 86 14.14 4.17 10.29
N GLY A 87 13.42 5.23 10.66
CA GLY A 87 13.99 6.46 11.17
C GLY A 87 12.94 7.57 11.28
N ARG A 88 13.40 8.81 11.23
CA ARG A 88 12.56 10.01 11.14
C ARG A 88 13.06 10.89 9.99
N LYS A 89 12.15 11.53 9.28
CA LYS A 89 12.49 12.46 8.18
C LYS A 89 13.02 13.77 8.77
N ASP A 90 14.03 14.37 8.16
CA ASP A 90 14.62 15.63 8.63
C ASP A 90 13.88 16.84 8.06
N VAL A 91 12.61 16.96 8.44
CA VAL A 91 11.70 18.05 8.07
C VAL A 91 10.94 18.49 9.32
N PRO A 92 10.30 19.68 9.32
CA PRO A 92 9.47 20.11 10.45
C PRO A 92 8.47 19.03 10.89
N GLY A 93 8.37 18.79 12.19
CA GLY A 93 7.55 17.73 12.78
C GLY A 93 8.23 16.34 12.85
N LYS A 94 9.38 16.14 12.19
CA LYS A 94 10.20 14.91 12.21
C LYS A 94 9.37 13.61 12.15
N PRO A 95 8.54 13.44 11.09
CA PRO A 95 7.63 12.31 10.99
C PRO A 95 8.36 10.97 10.95
N ILE A 96 7.74 9.94 11.52
CA ILE A 96 8.28 8.58 11.57
C ILE A 96 8.22 7.94 10.19
N ILE A 97 9.32 7.32 9.79
CA ILE A 97 9.46 6.57 8.54
C ILE A 97 9.27 5.08 8.84
N TYR A 98 8.43 4.44 8.06
CA TYR A 98 8.12 3.01 8.13
C TYR A 98 8.76 2.24 6.98
N GLY A 99 9.00 0.95 7.23
CA GLY A 99 9.45 -0.01 6.23
C GLY A 99 9.17 -1.44 6.69
N THR A 100 9.32 -2.41 5.80
CA THR A 100 9.10 -3.83 6.11
C THR A 100 10.28 -4.44 6.87
N THR A 101 10.06 -5.63 7.43
CA THR A 101 11.05 -6.37 8.20
C THR A 101 11.44 -7.68 7.52
N LYS A 102 12.46 -8.37 8.06
CA LYS A 102 12.74 -9.76 7.67
C LYS A 102 11.55 -10.69 7.96
N LYS A 103 10.74 -10.38 8.98
CA LYS A 103 9.55 -11.17 9.30
C LYS A 103 8.50 -11.11 8.21
N PHE A 104 8.36 -9.95 7.56
CA PHE A 104 7.53 -9.83 6.36
C PHE A 104 8.01 -10.80 5.28
N LEU A 105 9.29 -10.77 4.92
CA LEU A 105 9.85 -11.68 3.92
C LEU A 105 9.62 -13.16 4.29
N GLU A 106 9.76 -13.52 5.57
CA GLU A 106 9.48 -14.88 6.04
C GLU A 106 8.02 -15.34 5.89
N VAL A 107 7.08 -14.43 6.11
CA VAL A 107 5.63 -14.69 6.07
C VAL A 107 5.16 -14.78 4.62
N PHE A 108 5.66 -13.91 3.75
CA PHE A 108 5.36 -13.91 2.32
C PHE A 108 6.25 -14.83 1.50
N ASN A 109 7.19 -15.53 2.17
CA ASN A 109 8.07 -16.53 1.57
C ASN A 109 8.96 -15.97 0.45
N LEU A 110 9.40 -14.73 0.62
CA LEU A 110 10.26 -13.98 -0.31
C LEU A 110 11.72 -14.08 0.13
N LYS A 111 12.66 -14.08 -0.83
CA LYS A 111 14.09 -14.04 -0.51
C LYS A 111 14.50 -12.61 -0.19
N GLU A 112 14.05 -11.69 -1.02
CA GLU A 112 14.32 -10.26 -0.93
C GLU A 112 13.09 -9.43 -1.35
N LEU A 113 13.17 -8.11 -1.17
CA LEU A 113 12.05 -7.21 -1.45
C LEU A 113 11.78 -7.08 -2.96
N THR A 114 12.81 -7.23 -3.78
CA THR A 114 12.75 -7.23 -5.26
C THR A 114 11.97 -8.41 -5.83
N ASP A 115 11.73 -9.46 -5.05
CA ASP A 115 10.86 -10.58 -5.44
C ASP A 115 9.36 -10.23 -5.38
N LEU A 116 9.00 -9.02 -4.93
CA LEU A 116 7.61 -8.58 -4.98
C LEU A 116 7.17 -8.41 -6.45
N PRO A 117 5.98 -8.92 -6.81
CA PRO A 117 5.48 -8.80 -8.16
C PRO A 117 5.36 -7.33 -8.55
N THR A 118 5.80 -7.01 -9.75
CA THR A 118 5.62 -5.67 -10.31
C THR A 118 4.14 -5.36 -10.51
N MET A 119 3.80 -4.08 -10.68
CA MET A 119 2.41 -3.69 -10.95
C MET A 119 1.84 -4.38 -12.18
N ARG A 120 2.67 -4.63 -13.21
CA ARG A 120 2.27 -5.36 -14.43
C ARG A 120 1.95 -6.82 -14.14
N GLU A 121 2.84 -7.51 -13.44
CA GLU A 121 2.63 -8.90 -13.04
C GLU A 121 1.41 -9.05 -12.12
N LEU A 122 1.13 -8.04 -11.28
CA LEU A 122 -0.05 -8.04 -10.44
C LEU A 122 -1.33 -7.97 -11.27
N THR A 123 -1.38 -7.14 -12.31
CA THR A 123 -2.51 -7.09 -13.25
C THR A 123 -2.71 -8.43 -13.94
N GLU A 124 -1.64 -9.04 -14.47
CA GLU A 124 -1.71 -10.35 -15.14
C GLU A 124 -2.20 -11.46 -14.20
N ILE A 125 -1.70 -11.52 -12.95
CA ILE A 125 -2.15 -12.48 -11.94
C ILE A 125 -3.64 -12.28 -11.62
N THR A 126 -4.07 -11.02 -11.55
CA THR A 126 -5.46 -10.64 -11.20
C THR A 126 -6.43 -10.99 -12.34
N GLU A 127 -6.01 -10.77 -13.59
CA GLU A 127 -6.72 -11.19 -14.80
C GLU A 127 -6.83 -12.72 -14.90
N GLN A 128 -5.74 -13.45 -14.66
CA GLN A 128 -5.72 -14.91 -14.65
C GLN A 128 -6.60 -15.51 -13.54
N GLN A 129 -6.76 -14.78 -12.44
CA GLN A 129 -7.63 -15.18 -11.32
C GLN A 129 -9.08 -14.73 -11.49
N GLY A 130 -9.43 -14.04 -12.58
CA GLY A 130 -10.81 -13.63 -12.89
C GLY A 130 -11.39 -12.61 -11.89
N MET A 131 -10.54 -11.78 -11.27
CA MET A 131 -10.92 -10.82 -10.24
C MET A 131 -10.64 -9.38 -10.69
N LEU A 132 -11.47 -8.76 -11.51
CA LEU A 132 -11.32 -7.32 -11.79
C LEU A 132 -12.55 -6.52 -11.37
N ASP A 133 -12.30 -5.57 -10.45
CA ASP A 133 -12.61 -4.15 -10.63
C ASP A 133 -11.48 -3.36 -9.94
N LEU A 134 -10.43 -3.04 -10.70
CA LEU A 134 -9.43 -2.06 -10.31
C LEU A 134 -9.42 -1.01 -11.41
N GLU A 135 -10.14 0.09 -11.17
CA GLU A 135 -10.04 1.28 -12.02
C GLU A 135 -8.59 1.76 -12.00
N THR A 136 -8.01 1.79 -13.20
CA THR A 136 -6.68 2.33 -13.49
C THR A 136 -6.64 3.79 -13.12
N VAL A 137 -5.94 4.14 -12.03
CA VAL A 137 -5.55 5.52 -11.78
C VAL A 137 -4.37 5.82 -12.71
N GLU A 138 -4.64 6.47 -13.82
CA GLU A 138 -3.63 6.94 -14.76
C GLU A 138 -2.68 7.93 -14.06
N GLU A 139 -1.38 7.62 -14.13
CA GLU A 139 -0.30 8.53 -13.74
C GLU A 139 -0.25 9.70 -14.73
N ASN A 140 -0.85 10.84 -14.39
CA ASN A 140 -0.54 12.09 -15.08
C ASN A 140 0.57 12.84 -14.32
N THR A 141 1.81 12.56 -14.70
CA THR A 141 2.98 13.40 -14.40
C THR A 141 3.66 13.78 -15.69
N GLY A 142 3.71 15.09 -15.99
CA GLY A 142 4.57 15.65 -17.03
C GLY A 142 3.85 16.62 -17.97
N GLY A 143 3.95 17.91 -17.68
CA GLY A 143 3.29 18.98 -18.44
C GLY A 143 3.83 19.24 -19.83
N GLN A 144 3.04 19.98 -20.60
CA GLN A 144 3.49 20.91 -21.63
C GLN A 144 2.55 22.12 -21.64
N GLU A 145 3.16 23.30 -21.50
CA GLU A 145 2.54 24.58 -21.83
C GLU A 145 2.07 24.57 -23.29
N THR A 146 0.80 24.89 -23.51
CA THR A 146 0.37 25.62 -24.72
C THR A 146 -0.77 26.55 -24.32
N ILE A 147 -0.49 27.84 -24.30
CA ILE A 147 -1.52 28.87 -24.47
C ILE A 147 -1.95 28.82 -25.94
N PRO A 148 -3.26 28.80 -26.23
CA PRO A 148 -3.73 29.67 -27.31
C PRO A 148 -4.75 30.70 -26.81
N GLN A 149 -4.46 31.96 -27.14
CA GLN A 149 -5.39 33.08 -27.08
C GLN A 149 -6.50 32.96 -28.14
N GLU A 150 -7.68 33.46 -27.71
CA GLU A 150 -8.70 34.21 -28.46
C GLU A 150 -9.61 33.55 -29.52
N SER A 151 -10.88 33.40 -29.16
CA SER A 151 -12.06 34.20 -29.58
C SER A 151 -13.30 33.37 -29.18
N SER A 152 -14.44 33.85 -28.68
CA SER A 152 -15.20 35.10 -28.71
C SER A 152 -16.17 34.99 -27.50
N GLY A 153 -16.43 36.04 -26.72
CA GLY A 153 -17.43 37.04 -27.05
C GLY A 153 -18.70 36.82 -26.23
N GLU A 154 -18.92 37.72 -25.26
CA GLU A 154 -20.22 38.08 -24.65
C GLU A 154 -21.01 37.01 -23.91
N GLU A 155 -20.88 36.99 -22.57
CA GLU A 155 -21.98 37.09 -21.60
C GLU A 155 -21.38 36.98 -20.19
N ILE A 156 -22.10 37.41 -19.15
CA ILE A 156 -21.66 37.53 -17.74
C ILE A 156 -21.07 38.91 -17.41
N SER A 157 -21.82 39.96 -17.73
CA SER A 157 -21.75 41.24 -17.03
C SER A 157 -23.17 41.73 -16.73
N GLN A 158 -23.94 40.95 -15.96
CA GLN A 158 -25.20 41.41 -15.37
C GLN A 158 -25.49 40.89 -13.95
N GLU A 159 -24.63 40.09 -13.32
CA GLU A 159 -24.98 39.42 -12.05
C GLU A 159 -24.21 39.88 -10.80
N ILE A 160 -23.46 41.01 -10.86
CA ILE A 160 -22.70 41.50 -9.68
C ILE A 160 -23.11 42.94 -9.25
N SER A 161 -24.08 43.58 -9.91
CA SER A 161 -24.53 44.93 -9.53
C SER A 161 -25.74 45.00 -8.58
N GLU A 162 -26.24 43.89 -8.03
CA GLU A 162 -27.49 43.91 -7.24
C GLU A 162 -27.34 43.57 -5.75
N VAL A 163 -26.12 43.54 -5.18
CA VAL A 163 -25.91 43.14 -3.77
C VAL A 163 -25.19 44.22 -2.92
N ILE A 164 -25.08 45.47 -3.38
CA ILE A 164 -24.42 46.56 -2.60
C ILE A 164 -25.25 47.84 -2.60
N ALA A 165 -26.54 47.76 -2.24
CA ALA A 165 -27.36 48.95 -2.05
C ALA A 165 -28.51 48.80 -1.03
N GLU A 166 -28.30 48.13 0.11
CA GLU A 166 -29.27 48.22 1.23
C GLU A 166 -28.60 48.17 2.62
N ASP A 167 -27.45 48.83 2.81
CA ASP A 167 -26.98 49.17 4.17
C ASP A 167 -26.44 50.60 4.20
N ASP A 168 -27.08 51.41 5.06
CA ASP A 168 -26.74 52.76 5.55
C ASP A 168 -26.96 54.00 4.66
N ILE A 169 -28.04 54.78 4.95
CA ILE A 169 -27.99 56.00 5.80
C ILE A 169 -29.42 56.64 5.92
N ASP A 170 -30.02 56.40 7.09
CA ASP A 170 -30.64 57.34 8.06
C ASP A 170 -31.57 58.50 7.64
N SER A 171 -32.82 58.47 8.14
CA SER A 171 -33.62 59.59 8.68
C SER A 171 -34.91 59.11 9.37
#